data_AF-A0A0E3PST0-F1
#
_entry.id   AF-A0A0E3PST0-F1
#
_cell.length_a   1.000
_cell.length_b   1.000
_cell.length_c   1.000
_cell.angle_alpha   90.00
_cell.angle_beta   90.00
_cell.angle_gamma   90.00
#
_symmetry.space_group_name_H-M   'P 1'
#
loop_
_entity.id
_entity.type
_entity.pdbx_description
1 polymer ?
#
loop_
_entity_poly.entity_id
_entity_poly.type
_entity_poly.pdbx_seq_one_letter_code
_entity_poly.pdbx_strand_id
1 'polypeptide(L)'
;MKREEILTLYHSNPDSIASYIEDFEFRYKALEFRYKVLEFRYKVLESQNIEFRERISELESQVKFKDARIEALESQVKSKDARIEALESQAIEFQERINELESLLNQNIQSNKKPPSTGTFIEKKPKTGSSQEGSSKRPGGQKGHPGSTLNQVEDPDEIIFHRLHKCRCCGRNIEESEAIGYKTRQEFNIVVMRKVTEHRAEIKKCPYCNCKNKADFPKSITKPVQYGITVLTIAIYLRNYQLIPYNRIKNLYEDVFGFKISSDTIIKAEKNLYHKLKGVTNHIKKQLIKEDVIHGDETGINVNGRNEQCHLISTKKYTYYFHHESRGFKAMNKMGVLPKYRGIIVHDFWKSYLKYKCEHALCNVHIQRELDNIFKKHKQEWAKEISDLLYEIGLTHLNAENFMSLEI
;
A
#
# COMPACT_ATOMS: atom_id res chain seq x y z
N MET A 1 71.05 22.04 35.07
CA MET A 1 72.00 23.14 35.36
C MET A 1 72.49 23.00 36.77
N LYS A 2 73.79 23.24 37.00
CA LYS A 2 74.34 23.28 38.35
C LYS A 2 73.88 24.58 39.05
N ARG A 3 73.69 24.57 40.37
CA ARG A 3 73.14 25.70 41.16
C ARG A 3 73.84 27.03 40.87
N GLU A 4 75.14 26.99 40.64
CA GLU A 4 75.97 28.16 40.35
C GLU A 4 75.62 28.81 39.01
N GLU A 5 75.36 28.02 37.95
CA GLU A 5 74.99 28.53 36.62
C GLU A 5 73.62 29.22 36.61
N ILE A 6 72.69 28.75 37.46
CA ILE A 6 71.34 29.33 37.62
C ILE A 6 71.44 30.71 38.29
N LEU A 7 72.32 30.85 39.28
CA LEU A 7 72.53 32.11 40.00
C LEU A 7 73.17 33.18 39.11
N THR A 8 74.11 32.81 38.25
CA THR A 8 74.75 33.75 37.32
C THR A 8 73.76 34.28 36.27
N LEU A 9 72.87 33.42 35.76
CA LEU A 9 71.78 33.80 34.84
C LEU A 9 70.71 34.68 35.53
N TYR A 10 70.40 34.41 36.81
CA TYR A 10 69.48 35.21 37.62
C TYR A 10 69.95 36.65 37.83
N HIS A 11 71.25 36.83 38.07
CA HIS A 11 71.84 38.16 38.27
C HIS A 11 72.05 38.96 36.98
N SER A 12 72.10 38.31 35.82
CA SER A 12 72.35 38.97 34.53
C SER A 12 71.07 39.32 33.75
N ASN A 13 69.91 38.73 34.09
CA ASN A 13 68.64 39.06 33.42
C ASN A 13 67.38 38.78 34.30
N PRO A 14 67.25 39.45 35.46
CA PRO A 14 66.23 39.14 36.46
C PRO A 14 64.78 39.31 35.97
N ASP A 15 64.51 40.33 35.15
CA ASP A 15 63.15 40.60 34.63
C ASP A 15 62.67 39.52 33.64
N SER A 16 63.58 38.98 32.83
CA SER A 16 63.29 37.89 31.90
C SER A 16 62.92 36.61 32.65
N ILE A 17 63.66 36.29 33.72
CA ILE A 17 63.40 35.12 34.54
C ILE A 17 62.09 35.26 35.32
N ALA A 18 61.78 36.45 35.86
CA ALA A 18 60.50 36.73 36.48
C ALA A 18 59.33 36.52 35.51
N SER A 19 59.45 37.00 34.27
CA SER A 19 58.44 36.80 33.22
C SER A 19 58.24 35.32 32.86
N TYR A 20 59.32 34.53 32.78
CA TYR A 20 59.22 33.08 32.56
C TYR A 20 58.54 32.37 33.72
N ILE A 21 58.80 32.76 34.96
CA ILE A 21 58.14 32.19 36.15
C ILE A 21 56.65 32.51 36.12
N GLU A 22 56.26 33.74 35.80
CA GLU A 22 54.85 34.13 35.66
C GLU A 22 54.12 33.34 34.54
N ASP A 23 54.75 33.16 33.36
CA ASP A 23 54.19 32.32 32.29
C ASP A 23 54.07 30.85 32.72
N PHE A 24 55.06 30.33 33.44
CA PHE A 24 55.01 28.98 33.98
C PHE A 24 53.89 28.81 35.02
N GLU A 25 53.70 29.77 35.92
CA GLU A 25 52.62 29.75 36.89
C GLU A 25 51.25 29.82 36.21
N PHE A 26 51.11 30.64 35.17
CA PHE A 26 49.89 30.74 34.38
C PHE A 26 49.57 29.41 33.67
N ARG A 27 50.57 28.81 33.01
CA ARG A 27 50.44 27.50 32.35
C ARG A 27 50.13 26.38 33.35
N TYR A 28 50.74 26.41 34.53
CA TYR A 28 50.48 25.45 35.59
C TYR A 28 49.03 25.55 36.08
N LYS A 29 48.54 26.76 36.37
CA LYS A 29 47.12 27.00 36.73
C LYS A 29 46.16 26.55 35.62
N ALA A 30 46.49 26.81 34.36
CA ALA A 30 45.68 26.38 33.22
C ALA A 30 45.66 24.84 33.08
N LEU A 31 46.79 24.17 33.34
CA LEU A 31 46.88 22.71 33.33
C LEU A 31 46.08 22.09 34.48
N GLU A 32 46.18 22.66 35.68
CA GLU A 32 45.41 22.24 36.86
C GLU A 32 43.90 22.36 36.60
N PHE A 33 43.46 23.44 35.96
CA PHE A 33 42.07 23.61 35.56
C PHE A 33 41.64 22.54 34.54
N ARG A 34 42.44 22.28 33.51
CA ARG A 34 42.16 21.22 32.52
C ARG A 34 42.08 19.83 33.16
N TYR A 35 42.95 19.55 34.13
CA TYR A 35 42.93 18.30 34.89
C TYR A 35 41.62 18.13 35.65
N LYS A 36 41.15 19.17 36.37
CA LYS A 36 39.85 19.15 37.07
C LYS A 36 38.66 18.91 36.12
N VAL A 37 38.68 19.53 34.93
CA VAL A 37 37.65 19.30 33.91
C VAL A 37 37.69 17.86 33.38
N LEU A 38 38.88 17.31 33.17
CA LEU A 38 39.04 15.93 32.71
C LEU A 38 38.56 14.92 33.77
N GLU A 39 38.87 15.16 35.04
CA GLU A 39 38.40 14.35 36.16
C GLU A 39 36.87 14.36 36.25
N PHE A 40 36.23 15.52 36.07
CA PHE A 40 34.78 15.61 36.02
C PHE A 40 34.19 14.82 34.85
N ARG A 41 34.77 14.94 33.64
CA ARG A 41 34.34 14.16 32.47
C ARG A 41 34.49 12.66 32.69
N TYR A 42 35.57 12.23 33.34
CA TYR A 42 35.80 10.83 33.68
C TYR A 42 34.69 10.28 34.59
N LYS A 43 34.34 11.01 35.66
CA LYS A 43 33.24 10.62 36.57
C LYS A 43 31.88 10.52 35.85
N VAL A 44 31.60 11.41 34.90
CA VAL A 44 30.39 11.34 34.08
C VAL A 44 30.39 10.10 33.19
N LEU A 45 31.50 9.80 32.51
CA LEU A 45 31.64 8.61 31.66
C LEU A 45 31.55 7.31 32.46
N GLU A 46 32.08 7.29 33.68
CA GLU A 46 31.98 6.16 34.59
C GLU A 46 30.53 5.90 35.01
N SER A 47 29.80 6.97 35.35
CA SER A 47 28.36 6.88 35.66
C SER A 47 27.54 6.36 34.48
N GLN A 48 27.81 6.86 33.27
CA GLN A 48 27.15 6.37 32.04
C GLN A 48 27.45 4.90 31.75
N ASN A 49 28.69 4.45 32.01
CA ASN A 49 29.05 3.04 31.83
C ASN A 49 28.30 2.13 32.78
N ILE A 50 28.05 2.57 34.01
CA ILE A 50 27.23 1.81 34.98
C ILE A 50 25.79 1.68 34.46
N GLU A 51 25.19 2.78 34.01
CA GLU A 51 23.83 2.79 33.44
C GLU A 51 23.73 1.87 32.21
N PHE A 52 24.73 1.89 31.31
CA PHE A 52 24.75 0.99 30.15
C PHE A 52 24.86 -0.48 30.54
N ARG A 53 25.63 -0.82 31.58
CA ARG A 53 25.72 -2.20 32.07
C ARG A 53 24.40 -2.69 32.65
N GLU A 54 23.69 -1.85 33.40
CA GLU A 54 22.36 -2.16 33.91
C GLU A 54 21.37 -2.39 32.76
N ARG A 55 21.40 -1.52 31.74
CA ARG A 55 20.52 -1.66 30.58
C ARG A 55 20.81 -2.94 29.78
N ILE A 56 22.08 -3.31 29.64
CA ILE A 56 22.47 -4.57 28.99
C ILE A 56 21.92 -5.76 29.78
N SER A 57 22.07 -5.77 31.12
CA SER A 57 21.55 -6.85 31.96
C SER A 57 20.03 -7.00 31.89
N GLU A 58 19.30 -5.88 31.80
CA GLU A 58 17.85 -5.90 31.61
C GLU A 58 17.46 -6.49 30.24
N LEU A 59 18.17 -6.08 29.17
CA LEU A 59 17.93 -6.59 27.83
C LEU A 59 18.23 -8.09 27.71
N GLU A 60 19.30 -8.57 28.32
CA GLU A 60 19.64 -10.00 28.37
C GLU A 60 18.53 -10.82 29.07
N SER A 61 17.97 -10.28 30.15
CA SER A 61 16.84 -10.91 30.86
C SER A 61 15.57 -10.96 30.00
N GLN A 62 15.29 -9.90 29.23
CA GLN A 62 14.18 -9.89 28.27
C GLN A 62 14.36 -10.88 27.12
N VAL A 63 15.59 -11.06 26.63
CA VAL A 63 15.91 -12.05 25.59
C VAL A 63 15.66 -13.46 26.11
N LYS A 64 16.17 -13.79 27.31
CA LYS A 64 15.91 -15.11 27.94
C LYS A 64 14.42 -15.41 28.09
N PHE A 65 13.61 -14.43 28.49
CA PHE A 65 12.17 -14.60 28.59
C PHE A 65 11.50 -14.86 27.23
N LYS A 66 11.97 -14.19 26.17
CA LYS A 66 11.45 -14.40 24.81
C LYS A 66 11.85 -15.77 24.26
N ASP A 67 13.07 -16.23 24.51
CA ASP A 67 13.53 -17.55 24.08
C ASP A 67 12.69 -18.67 24.72
N ALA A 68 12.45 -18.59 26.04
CA ALA A 68 11.57 -19.52 26.73
C ALA A 68 10.13 -19.53 26.17
N ARG A 69 9.63 -18.37 25.74
CA ARG A 69 8.31 -18.27 25.07
C ARG A 69 8.33 -18.89 23.67
N ILE A 70 9.42 -18.77 22.93
CA ILE A 70 9.57 -19.39 21.61
C ILE A 70 9.55 -20.91 21.76
N GLU A 71 10.33 -21.48 22.67
CA GLU A 71 10.33 -22.93 22.94
C GLU A 71 8.93 -23.45 23.32
N ALA A 72 8.20 -22.71 24.16
CA ALA A 72 6.83 -23.08 24.53
C ALA A 72 5.86 -23.06 23.32
N LEU A 73 6.01 -22.09 22.42
CA LEU A 73 5.20 -22.00 21.20
C LEU A 73 5.55 -23.10 20.21
N GLU A 74 6.83 -23.44 20.04
CA GLU A 74 7.28 -24.53 19.18
C GLU A 74 6.72 -25.88 19.66
N SER A 75 6.74 -26.13 20.96
CA SER A 75 6.12 -27.32 21.57
C SER A 75 4.60 -27.37 21.29
N GLN A 76 3.92 -26.22 21.40
CA GLN A 76 2.48 -26.13 21.09
C GLN A 76 2.18 -26.39 19.61
N VAL A 77 3.01 -25.89 18.70
CA VAL A 77 2.89 -26.14 17.25
C VAL A 77 3.04 -27.63 16.97
N LYS A 78 4.10 -28.27 17.51
CA LYS A 78 4.32 -29.70 17.34
C LYS A 78 3.14 -30.56 17.84
N SER A 79 2.54 -30.18 18.97
CA SER A 79 1.34 -30.85 19.48
C SER A 79 0.12 -30.66 18.58
N LYS A 80 -0.04 -29.48 17.97
CA LYS A 80 -1.13 -29.22 17.03
C LYS A 80 -0.95 -29.97 15.72
N ASP A 81 0.27 -30.05 15.20
CA ASP A 81 0.57 -30.79 13.97
C ASP A 81 0.27 -32.28 14.14
N ALA A 82 0.69 -32.88 15.25
CA ALA A 82 0.34 -34.27 15.57
C ALA A 82 -1.20 -34.49 15.66
N ARG A 83 -1.95 -33.50 16.16
CA ARG A 83 -3.42 -33.57 16.20
C ARG A 83 -4.03 -33.43 14.81
N ILE A 84 -3.44 -32.61 13.92
CA ILE A 84 -3.88 -32.47 12.54
C ILE A 84 -3.69 -33.79 11.79
N GLU A 85 -2.51 -34.40 11.90
CA GLU A 85 -2.22 -35.70 11.27
C GLU A 85 -3.20 -36.80 11.74
N ALA A 86 -3.52 -36.83 13.04
CA ALA A 86 -4.50 -37.76 13.59
C ALA A 86 -5.92 -37.52 13.04
N LEU A 87 -6.33 -36.26 12.89
CA LEU A 87 -7.63 -35.90 12.31
C LEU A 87 -7.71 -36.18 10.81
N GLU A 88 -6.61 -35.96 10.07
CA GLU A 88 -6.51 -36.29 8.66
C GLU A 88 -6.62 -37.81 8.43
N SER A 89 -5.96 -38.60 9.27
CA SER A 89 -6.07 -40.07 9.25
C SER A 89 -7.52 -40.53 9.48
N GLN A 90 -8.21 -39.97 10.48
CA GLN A 90 -9.63 -40.27 10.73
C GLN A 90 -10.53 -39.83 9.58
N ALA A 91 -10.24 -38.70 8.94
CA ALA A 91 -11.01 -38.20 7.80
C ALA A 91 -10.90 -39.14 6.59
N ILE A 92 -9.72 -39.72 6.34
CA ILE A 92 -9.50 -40.73 5.30
C ILE A 92 -10.34 -41.99 5.62
N GLU A 93 -10.25 -42.50 6.85
CA GLU A 93 -11.01 -43.68 7.29
C GLU A 93 -12.53 -43.48 7.13
N PHE A 94 -13.04 -42.31 7.54
CA PHE A 94 -14.45 -41.98 7.35
C PHE A 94 -14.84 -41.84 5.89
N GLN A 95 -13.98 -41.30 5.03
CA GLN A 95 -14.24 -41.19 3.60
C GLN A 95 -14.31 -42.57 2.93
N GLU A 96 -13.42 -43.49 3.30
CA GLU A 96 -13.47 -44.87 2.82
C GLU A 96 -14.77 -45.57 3.24
N ARG A 97 -15.20 -45.37 4.50
CA ARG A 97 -16.45 -45.94 4.99
C ARG A 97 -17.68 -45.36 4.31
N ILE A 98 -17.68 -44.05 4.01
CA ILE A 98 -18.75 -43.40 3.24
C ILE A 98 -18.83 -43.98 1.83
N ASN A 99 -17.70 -44.12 1.14
CA ASN A 99 -17.66 -44.69 -0.21
C ASN A 99 -18.18 -46.14 -0.23
N GLU A 100 -17.86 -46.94 0.80
CA GLU A 100 -18.35 -48.31 0.96
C GLU A 100 -19.87 -48.34 1.18
N LEU A 101 -20.39 -47.48 2.06
CA LEU A 101 -21.83 -47.36 2.33
C LEU A 101 -22.61 -46.84 1.10
N GLU A 102 -22.06 -45.88 0.36
CA GLU A 102 -22.65 -45.38 -0.89
C GLU A 102 -22.68 -46.44 -1.99
N SER A 103 -21.63 -47.27 -2.09
CA SER A 103 -21.60 -48.42 -2.99
C SER A 103 -22.70 -49.43 -2.67
N LEU A 104 -22.87 -49.77 -1.37
CA LEU A 104 -23.94 -50.66 -0.89
C LEU A 104 -25.34 -50.06 -1.11
N LEU A 105 -25.50 -48.75 -0.96
CA LEU A 105 -26.76 -48.06 -1.20
C LEU A 105 -27.11 -48.04 -2.69
N ASN A 106 -26.13 -47.76 -3.56
CA ASN A 106 -26.32 -47.79 -5.01
C ASN A 106 -26.67 -49.19 -5.54
N GLN A 107 -26.13 -50.25 -4.94
CA GLN A 107 -26.54 -51.63 -5.22
C GLN A 107 -27.98 -51.92 -4.78
N ASN A 108 -28.45 -51.35 -3.66
CA ASN A 108 -29.82 -51.51 -3.19
C ASN A 108 -30.86 -50.66 -3.96
N ILE A 109 -30.47 -49.49 -4.48
CA ILE A 109 -31.34 -48.60 -5.27
C ILE A 109 -31.66 -49.19 -6.66
N GLN A 110 -30.80 -50.05 -7.23
CA GLN A 110 -31.12 -50.79 -8.45
C GLN A 110 -32.22 -51.86 -8.26
N SER A 111 -32.60 -52.16 -7.01
CA SER A 111 -33.53 -53.24 -6.68
C SER A 111 -34.99 -52.79 -6.43
N ASN A 112 -35.31 -51.49 -6.32
CA ASN A 112 -36.70 -51.07 -6.05
C ASN A 112 -37.09 -49.70 -6.61
N LYS A 113 -38.27 -49.65 -7.25
CA LYS A 113 -38.86 -48.48 -7.94
C LYS A 113 -39.45 -47.42 -6.98
N LYS A 114 -38.99 -46.16 -7.12
CA LYS A 114 -39.71 -44.85 -6.98
C LYS A 114 -40.21 -44.35 -5.56
N PRO A 115 -40.53 -43.03 -5.37
CA PRO A 115 -39.91 -42.10 -4.38
C PRO A 115 -40.87 -41.65 -3.22
N PRO A 116 -40.51 -40.76 -2.25
CA PRO A 116 -40.43 -39.28 -2.44
C PRO A 116 -39.35 -38.51 -1.62
N SER A 117 -38.97 -37.34 -2.16
CA SER A 117 -38.65 -36.05 -1.49
C SER A 117 -37.57 -35.90 -0.39
N THR A 118 -36.79 -34.81 -0.56
CA THR A 118 -36.05 -33.99 0.44
C THR A 118 -34.58 -34.33 0.69
N GLY A 119 -33.67 -33.40 0.34
CA GLY A 119 -32.26 -33.46 0.74
C GLY A 119 -31.36 -32.53 -0.06
N THR A 120 -31.40 -31.23 0.24
CA THR A 120 -30.41 -30.24 -0.25
C THR A 120 -29.00 -30.59 0.24
N PHE A 121 -28.12 -31.04 -0.67
CA PHE A 121 -26.68 -31.14 -0.43
C PHE A 121 -26.02 -29.77 -0.64
N ILE A 122 -25.51 -29.18 0.44
CA ILE A 122 -24.59 -28.04 0.37
C ILE A 122 -23.18 -28.63 0.34
N GLU A 123 -22.69 -28.96 -0.85
CA GLU A 123 -21.26 -29.20 -1.06
C GLU A 123 -20.50 -27.87 -0.94
N LYS A 124 -19.35 -27.90 -0.27
CA LYS A 124 -18.43 -26.75 -0.22
C LYS A 124 -17.96 -26.44 -1.65
N LYS A 125 -18.40 -25.31 -2.20
CA LYS A 125 -17.95 -24.77 -3.50
C LYS A 125 -16.40 -24.70 -3.52
N PRO A 126 -15.70 -25.41 -4.41
CA PRO A 126 -14.27 -25.18 -4.62
C PRO A 126 -14.04 -23.80 -5.22
N LYS A 127 -12.83 -23.26 -5.02
CA LYS A 127 -12.41 -21.97 -5.59
C LYS A 127 -12.64 -22.00 -7.10
N THR A 128 -13.54 -21.14 -7.57
CA THR A 128 -13.87 -21.00 -8.98
C THR A 128 -12.64 -20.51 -9.74
N GLY A 129 -12.14 -21.32 -10.67
CA GLY A 129 -11.22 -20.84 -11.70
C GLY A 129 -11.91 -19.79 -12.57
N SER A 130 -11.15 -18.89 -13.18
CA SER A 130 -11.70 -17.92 -14.12
C SER A 130 -12.47 -18.63 -15.25
N SER A 131 -13.69 -18.17 -15.54
CA SER A 131 -14.47 -18.62 -16.71
C SER A 131 -13.82 -18.27 -18.05
N GLN A 132 -12.76 -17.47 -18.06
CA GLN A 132 -11.95 -17.27 -19.26
C GLN A 132 -11.20 -18.56 -19.57
N GLU A 133 -11.60 -19.23 -20.66
CA GLU A 133 -10.70 -20.11 -21.39
C GLU A 133 -9.37 -19.36 -21.56
N GLY A 134 -8.27 -19.98 -21.13
CA GLY A 134 -6.94 -19.39 -21.26
C GLY A 134 -6.78 -18.91 -22.69
N SER A 135 -6.64 -17.61 -22.88
CA SER A 135 -6.63 -17.08 -24.24
C SER A 135 -5.46 -17.70 -24.98
N SER A 136 -5.72 -18.45 -26.04
CA SER A 136 -4.70 -18.96 -26.98
C SER A 136 -4.02 -17.81 -27.76
N LYS A 137 -4.33 -16.56 -27.40
CA LYS A 137 -3.78 -15.34 -27.98
C LYS A 137 -2.32 -15.23 -27.54
N ARG A 138 -1.43 -15.21 -28.53
CA ARG A 138 0.00 -14.94 -28.32
C ARG A 138 0.16 -13.58 -27.65
N PRO A 139 1.18 -13.40 -26.78
CA PRO A 139 1.54 -12.10 -26.25
C PRO A 139 1.79 -11.10 -27.39
N GLY A 140 1.12 -9.95 -27.37
CA GLY A 140 1.24 -8.89 -28.37
C GLY A 140 -0.10 -8.42 -28.96
N GLY A 141 -0.08 -7.30 -29.67
CA GLY A 141 -1.25 -6.77 -30.36
C GLY A 141 -1.80 -7.79 -31.37
N GLN A 142 -3.10 -8.05 -31.31
CA GLN A 142 -3.73 -8.98 -32.25
C GLN A 142 -3.72 -8.40 -33.66
N LYS A 143 -3.75 -9.28 -34.67
CA LYS A 143 -3.87 -8.85 -36.08
C LYS A 143 -5.18 -8.06 -36.24
N GLY A 144 -5.06 -6.78 -36.61
CA GLY A 144 -6.19 -5.85 -36.72
C GLY A 144 -6.45 -4.97 -35.49
N HIS A 145 -5.72 -5.16 -34.38
CA HIS A 145 -5.80 -4.25 -33.25
C HIS A 145 -5.14 -2.92 -33.62
N PRO A 146 -5.81 -1.76 -33.41
CA PRO A 146 -5.19 -0.48 -33.64
C PRO A 146 -3.95 -0.35 -32.74
N GLY A 147 -2.80 -0.05 -33.36
CA GLY A 147 -1.58 0.26 -32.63
C GLY A 147 -1.72 1.62 -31.96
N SER A 148 -1.27 1.73 -30.71
CA SER A 148 -1.10 3.02 -30.04
C SER A 148 0.34 3.49 -30.25
N THR A 149 0.55 4.33 -31.27
CA THR A 149 1.85 4.97 -31.49
C THR A 149 1.96 6.21 -30.62
N LEU A 150 3.12 6.41 -29.97
CA LEU A 150 3.42 7.66 -29.29
C LEU A 150 3.54 8.77 -30.33
N ASN A 151 2.65 9.75 -30.25
CA ASN A 151 2.60 10.86 -31.20
C ASN A 151 3.52 12.01 -30.75
N GLN A 152 4.06 12.74 -31.72
CA GLN A 152 4.72 14.01 -31.44
C GLN A 152 3.70 15.00 -30.87
N VAL A 153 4.13 15.80 -29.90
CA VAL A 153 3.35 16.94 -29.40
C VAL A 153 3.60 18.17 -30.26
N GLU A 154 2.58 19.01 -30.41
CA GLU A 154 2.72 20.27 -31.17
C GLU A 154 3.59 21.29 -30.43
N ASP A 155 3.55 21.28 -29.11
CA ASP A 155 4.26 22.23 -28.23
C ASP A 155 5.23 21.47 -27.29
N PRO A 156 6.50 21.27 -27.70
CA PRO A 156 7.51 20.62 -26.85
C PRO A 156 8.06 21.57 -25.78
N ASP A 157 8.36 21.05 -24.59
CA ASP A 157 8.87 21.84 -23.45
C ASP A 157 10.19 22.60 -23.75
N GLU A 158 11.04 22.02 -24.61
CA GLU A 158 12.31 22.60 -25.05
C GLU A 158 12.57 22.27 -26.52
N ILE A 159 13.08 23.25 -27.29
CA ILE A 159 13.50 23.07 -28.69
C ILE A 159 15.00 23.31 -28.80
N ILE A 160 15.73 22.26 -29.17
CA ILE A 160 17.18 22.32 -29.41
C ILE A 160 17.44 22.37 -30.92
N PHE A 161 18.11 23.44 -31.37
CA PHE A 161 18.48 23.60 -32.78
C PHE A 161 19.85 22.99 -33.09
N HIS A 162 19.87 21.99 -33.97
CA HIS A 162 21.11 21.43 -34.52
C HIS A 162 21.49 22.16 -35.82
N ARG A 163 22.46 23.07 -35.73
CA ARG A 163 22.90 23.89 -36.88
C ARG A 163 23.78 23.09 -37.85
N LEU A 164 23.60 23.36 -39.15
CA LEU A 164 24.41 22.75 -40.20
C LEU A 164 25.50 23.73 -40.64
N HIS A 165 26.75 23.42 -40.34
CA HIS A 165 27.87 24.32 -40.62
C HIS A 165 28.46 24.16 -42.02
N LYS A 166 28.40 22.95 -42.59
CA LYS A 166 29.06 22.65 -43.87
C LYS A 166 28.13 21.92 -44.83
N CYS A 167 28.20 22.30 -46.10
CA CYS A 167 27.51 21.61 -47.16
C CYS A 167 28.10 20.20 -47.33
N ARG A 168 27.25 19.16 -47.29
CA ARG A 168 27.70 17.77 -47.48
C ARG A 168 28.20 17.47 -48.90
N CYS A 169 27.81 18.27 -49.90
CA CYS A 169 28.21 18.09 -51.29
C CYS A 169 29.58 18.73 -51.59
N CYS A 170 29.77 20.00 -51.22
CA CYS A 170 30.97 20.76 -51.60
C CYS A 170 31.86 21.19 -50.43
N GLY A 171 31.49 20.90 -49.18
CA GLY A 171 32.29 21.19 -47.98
C GLY A 171 32.35 22.66 -47.55
N ARG A 172 31.78 23.59 -48.34
CA ARG A 172 31.75 25.02 -48.01
C ARG A 172 30.94 25.30 -46.74
N ASN A 173 31.31 26.37 -46.03
CA ASN A 173 30.58 26.85 -44.86
C ASN A 173 29.20 27.38 -45.29
N ILE A 174 28.15 26.96 -44.59
CA ILE A 174 26.75 27.36 -44.79
C ILE A 174 26.06 27.71 -43.47
N GLU A 175 26.82 27.97 -42.40
CA GLU A 175 26.28 28.28 -41.08
C GLU A 175 25.40 29.54 -41.06
N GLU A 176 25.77 30.54 -41.86
CA GLU A 176 25.05 31.81 -42.00
C GLU A 176 23.92 31.75 -43.04
N SER A 177 23.76 30.62 -43.74
CA SER A 177 22.68 30.46 -44.72
C SER A 177 21.34 30.28 -44.02
N GLU A 178 20.28 30.88 -44.58
CA GLU A 178 18.92 30.75 -44.02
C GLU A 178 18.42 29.30 -44.08
N ALA A 179 17.82 28.84 -42.98
CA ALA A 179 17.26 27.50 -42.90
C ALA A 179 15.92 27.42 -43.65
N ILE A 180 15.84 26.54 -44.65
CA ILE A 180 14.62 26.34 -45.45
C ILE A 180 13.58 25.42 -44.79
N GLY A 181 13.91 24.81 -43.65
CA GLY A 181 13.02 23.90 -42.92
C GLY A 181 13.77 23.03 -41.92
N TYR A 182 13.02 22.33 -41.07
CA TYR A 182 13.58 21.46 -40.04
C TYR A 182 13.01 20.05 -40.15
N LYS A 183 13.86 19.05 -39.93
CA LYS A 183 13.42 17.68 -39.67
C LYS A 183 13.33 17.47 -38.16
N THR A 184 12.13 17.26 -37.65
CA THR A 184 11.88 17.16 -36.20
C THR A 184 11.93 15.73 -35.70
N ARG A 185 12.44 15.56 -34.47
CA ARG A 185 12.35 14.35 -33.65
C ARG A 185 12.12 14.81 -32.22
N GLN A 186 11.29 14.10 -31.48
CA GLN A 186 11.01 14.40 -30.08
C GLN A 186 11.40 13.21 -29.22
N GLU A 187 12.02 13.51 -28.08
CA GLU A 187 12.33 12.58 -27.01
C GLU A 187 11.47 12.97 -25.80
N PHE A 188 10.76 12.02 -25.22
CA PHE A 188 9.94 12.23 -24.03
C PHE A 188 10.76 11.83 -22.80
N ASN A 189 11.30 12.80 -22.08
CA ASN A 189 12.08 12.58 -20.87
C ASN A 189 11.24 12.82 -19.61
N ILE A 190 11.53 12.06 -18.54
CA ILE A 190 10.92 12.25 -17.22
C ILE A 190 11.99 12.81 -16.28
N VAL A 191 11.78 14.04 -15.79
CA VAL A 191 12.68 14.69 -14.84
C VAL A 191 12.09 14.62 -13.43
N VAL A 192 12.69 13.81 -12.56
CA VAL A 192 12.26 13.67 -11.16
C VAL A 192 13.21 14.45 -10.25
N MET A 193 12.71 15.51 -9.60
CA MET A 193 13.50 16.31 -8.66
C MET A 193 12.76 16.54 -7.34
N ARG A 194 13.46 16.40 -6.22
CA ARG A 194 12.95 16.84 -4.92
C ARG A 194 13.04 18.37 -4.82
N LYS A 195 11.95 19.02 -4.39
CA LYS A 195 11.92 20.47 -4.10
C LYS A 195 11.83 20.69 -2.59
N VAL A 196 12.81 21.38 -2.02
CA VAL A 196 12.81 21.79 -0.60
C VAL A 196 12.61 23.30 -0.54
N THR A 197 11.62 23.75 0.24
CA THR A 197 11.38 25.18 0.49
C THR A 197 11.66 25.47 1.95
N GLU A 198 12.64 26.33 2.22
CA GLU A 198 12.95 26.80 3.57
C GLU A 198 12.06 27.99 3.90
N HIS A 199 11.22 27.85 4.94
CA HIS A 199 10.46 28.97 5.49
C HIS A 199 11.31 29.64 6.57
N ARG A 200 11.60 30.93 6.42
CA ARG A 200 12.33 31.73 7.42
C ARG A 200 11.41 32.75 8.07
N ALA A 201 11.27 32.66 9.39
CA ALA A 201 10.60 33.67 10.19
C ALA A 201 11.64 34.64 10.77
N GLU A 202 11.44 35.94 10.55
CA GLU A 202 12.33 36.96 11.08
C GLU A 202 12.28 37.01 12.61
N ILE A 203 13.43 37.33 13.21
CA ILE A 203 13.56 37.61 14.64
C ILE A 203 14.22 38.96 14.78
N LYS A 204 13.52 39.94 15.34
CA LYS A 204 14.00 41.33 15.48
C LYS A 204 13.94 41.78 16.93
N LYS A 205 14.93 42.54 17.38
CA LYS A 205 14.85 43.28 18.66
C LYS A 205 14.21 44.62 18.40
N CYS A 206 13.23 45.00 19.21
CA CYS A 206 12.66 46.34 19.18
C CYS A 206 13.73 47.34 19.65
N PRO A 207 14.06 48.40 18.88
CA PRO A 207 15.08 49.36 19.28
C PRO A 207 14.66 50.22 20.49
N TYR A 208 13.36 50.29 20.79
CA TYR A 208 12.82 51.15 21.85
C TYR A 208 12.73 50.45 23.21
N CYS A 209 12.30 49.19 23.24
CA CYS A 209 12.10 48.42 24.49
C CYS A 209 13.00 47.18 24.60
N ASN A 210 13.86 46.94 23.60
CA ASN A 210 14.76 45.78 23.52
C ASN A 210 14.06 44.40 23.50
N CYS A 211 12.72 44.36 23.43
CA CYS A 211 11.95 43.12 23.35
C CYS A 211 12.23 42.36 22.04
N LYS A 212 12.34 41.03 22.14
CA LYS A 212 12.58 40.13 21.00
C LYS A 212 11.24 39.71 20.38
N ASN A 213 11.01 40.15 19.16
CA ASN A 213 9.82 39.83 18.36
C ASN A 213 10.17 38.73 17.33
N LYS A 214 9.22 37.83 17.08
CA LYS A 214 9.36 36.74 16.10
C LYS A 214 8.17 36.78 15.15
N ALA A 215 8.42 36.61 13.86
CA ALA A 215 7.35 36.38 12.89
C ALA A 215 6.77 34.97 13.06
N ASP A 216 5.48 34.83 12.79
CA ASP A 216 4.81 33.53 12.81
C ASP A 216 4.96 32.79 11.48
N PHE A 217 4.96 31.45 11.54
CA PHE A 217 4.86 30.61 10.36
C PHE A 217 3.40 30.45 9.92
N PRO A 218 3.14 30.20 8.61
CA PRO A 218 1.81 29.81 8.15
C PRO A 218 1.29 28.56 8.90
N LYS A 219 -0.03 28.48 9.14
CA LYS A 219 -0.66 27.35 9.89
C LYS A 219 -0.33 25.95 9.33
N SER A 220 0.04 25.86 8.06
CA SER A 220 0.44 24.61 7.39
C SER A 220 1.86 24.15 7.73
N ILE A 221 2.72 25.05 8.20
CA ILE A 221 4.12 24.78 8.58
C ILE A 221 4.18 24.64 10.10
N THR A 222 4.16 23.39 10.55
CA THR A 222 3.97 23.04 11.98
C THR A 222 5.18 22.39 12.63
N LYS A 223 6.16 21.98 11.82
CA LYS A 223 7.39 21.30 12.25
C LYS A 223 8.60 21.94 11.60
N PRO A 224 9.79 21.89 12.26
CA PRO A 224 11.04 22.38 11.65
C PRO A 224 11.35 21.72 10.30
N VAL A 225 11.00 20.44 10.15
CA VAL A 225 11.05 19.69 8.89
C VAL A 225 9.76 18.88 8.77
N GLN A 226 9.11 18.94 7.60
CA GLN A 226 7.91 18.15 7.30
C GLN A 226 7.84 17.82 5.81
N TYR A 227 7.16 16.71 5.48
CA TYR A 227 6.85 16.39 4.09
C TYR A 227 5.75 17.32 3.56
N GLY A 228 5.91 17.76 2.31
CA GLY A 228 4.88 18.48 1.58
C GLY A 228 3.70 17.59 1.20
N ILE A 229 2.56 18.20 0.86
CA ILE A 229 1.33 17.46 0.54
C ILE A 229 1.50 16.56 -0.70
N THR A 230 2.28 17.00 -1.70
CA THR A 230 2.54 16.22 -2.93
C THR A 230 3.26 14.92 -2.63
N VAL A 231 4.26 14.95 -1.74
CA VAL A 231 4.98 13.75 -1.28
C VAL A 231 4.01 12.75 -0.65
N LEU A 232 3.16 13.21 0.27
CA LEU A 232 2.20 12.31 0.92
C LEU A 232 1.15 11.78 -0.08
N THR A 233 0.71 12.60 -1.03
CA THR A 233 -0.31 12.23 -2.02
C THR A 233 0.21 11.15 -2.97
N ILE A 234 1.44 11.28 -3.48
CA ILE A 234 2.05 10.25 -4.33
C ILE A 234 2.19 8.94 -3.56
N ALA A 235 2.65 8.98 -2.30
CA ALA A 235 2.79 7.78 -1.48
C ALA A 235 1.43 7.06 -1.28
N ILE A 236 0.37 7.81 -1.01
CA ILE A 236 -0.98 7.27 -0.85
C ILE A 236 -1.51 6.69 -2.17
N TYR A 237 -1.28 7.36 -3.30
CA TYR A 237 -1.68 6.87 -4.62
C TYR A 237 -0.99 5.54 -4.95
N LEU A 238 0.33 5.48 -4.76
CA LEU A 238 1.11 4.26 -4.98
C LEU A 238 0.61 3.12 -4.06
N ARG A 239 0.22 3.46 -2.83
CA ARG A 239 -0.25 2.46 -1.86
C ARG A 239 -1.64 1.93 -2.20
N ASN A 240 -2.60 2.82 -2.45
CA ASN A 240 -4.02 2.44 -2.52
C ASN A 240 -4.51 2.14 -3.94
N TYR A 241 -3.93 2.77 -4.95
CA TYR A 241 -4.33 2.54 -6.34
C TYR A 241 -3.38 1.59 -7.06
N GLN A 242 -2.06 1.79 -6.91
CA GLN A 242 -1.05 0.89 -7.51
C GLN A 242 -0.75 -0.34 -6.66
N LEU A 243 -1.34 -0.44 -5.46
CA LEU A 243 -1.26 -1.60 -4.56
C LEU A 243 0.18 -1.98 -4.15
N ILE A 244 1.07 -0.98 -4.08
CA ILE A 244 2.48 -1.22 -3.74
C ILE A 244 2.65 -1.38 -2.22
N PRO A 245 3.30 -2.46 -1.73
CA PRO A 245 3.57 -2.63 -0.30
C PRO A 245 4.41 -1.49 0.30
N TYR A 246 4.19 -1.16 1.58
CA TYR A 246 4.86 -0.02 2.24
C TYR A 246 6.38 -0.04 2.07
N ASN A 247 7.04 -1.19 2.30
CA ASN A 247 8.49 -1.29 2.17
C ASN A 247 8.98 -1.01 0.73
N ARG A 248 8.20 -1.42 -0.29
CA ARG A 248 8.52 -1.13 -1.69
C ARG A 248 8.35 0.36 -2.01
N ILE A 249 7.36 1.02 -1.41
CA ILE A 249 7.22 2.48 -1.51
C ILE A 249 8.41 3.18 -0.87
N LYS A 250 8.86 2.74 0.31
CA LYS A 250 10.04 3.34 0.96
C LYS A 250 11.27 3.28 0.06
N ASN A 251 11.54 2.11 -0.53
CA ASN A 251 12.66 1.93 -1.45
C ASN A 251 12.50 2.82 -2.69
N LEU A 252 11.31 2.84 -3.30
CA LEU A 252 11.02 3.72 -4.45
C LEU A 252 11.30 5.19 -4.13
N TYR A 253 10.96 5.65 -2.92
CA TYR A 253 11.24 7.03 -2.52
C TYR A 253 12.72 7.35 -2.37
N GLU A 254 13.48 6.41 -1.82
CA GLU A 254 14.93 6.55 -1.70
C GLU A 254 15.59 6.52 -3.09
N ASP A 255 15.23 5.54 -3.91
CA ASP A 255 15.84 5.30 -5.22
C ASP A 255 15.49 6.37 -6.26
N VAL A 256 14.23 6.83 -6.29
CA VAL A 256 13.70 7.73 -7.34
C VAL A 256 13.65 9.19 -6.89
N PHE A 257 13.29 9.47 -5.63
CA PHE A 257 13.15 10.84 -5.14
C PHE A 257 14.33 11.30 -4.27
N GLY A 258 15.26 10.40 -3.93
CA GLY A 258 16.49 10.73 -3.20
C GLY A 258 16.25 11.09 -1.72
N PHE A 259 15.13 10.67 -1.13
CA PHE A 259 14.90 10.83 0.31
C PHE A 259 14.09 9.68 0.90
N LYS A 260 14.35 9.37 2.17
CA LYS A 260 13.65 8.30 2.89
C LYS A 260 12.27 8.78 3.34
N ILE A 261 11.30 7.88 3.31
CA ILE A 261 10.00 8.03 3.99
C ILE A 261 9.76 6.80 4.89
N SER A 262 9.07 6.96 6.00
CA SER A 262 8.74 5.83 6.89
C SER A 262 7.36 5.25 6.59
N SER A 263 7.15 3.96 6.86
CA SER A 263 5.83 3.33 6.72
C SER A 263 4.80 4.01 7.63
N ASP A 264 5.20 4.41 8.85
CA ASP A 264 4.32 5.09 9.79
C ASP A 264 3.86 6.47 9.28
N THR A 265 4.73 7.18 8.57
CA THR A 265 4.37 8.43 7.88
C THR A 265 3.27 8.17 6.86
N ILE A 266 3.40 7.13 6.04
CA ILE A 266 2.42 6.76 5.02
C ILE A 266 1.09 6.38 5.68
N ILE A 267 1.12 5.48 6.67
CA ILE A 267 -0.06 5.03 7.43
C ILE A 267 -0.78 6.21 8.08
N LYS A 268 -0.03 7.14 8.68
CA LYS A 268 -0.60 8.36 9.28
C LYS A 268 -1.26 9.25 8.22
N ALA A 269 -0.62 9.40 7.06
CA ALA A 269 -1.18 10.17 5.95
C ALA A 269 -2.47 9.54 5.41
N GLU A 270 -2.53 8.22 5.29
CA GLU A 270 -3.73 7.47 4.90
C GLU A 270 -4.87 7.62 5.91
N LYS A 271 -4.58 7.50 7.22
CA LYS A 271 -5.58 7.74 8.27
C LYS A 271 -6.15 9.16 8.19
N ASN A 272 -5.29 10.16 7.97
CA ASN A 272 -5.74 11.53 7.78
C ASN A 272 -6.60 11.69 6.53
N LEU A 273 -6.24 11.05 5.42
CA LEU A 273 -7.05 11.07 4.20
C LEU A 273 -8.40 10.39 4.42
N TYR A 274 -8.43 9.23 5.06
CA TYR A 274 -9.65 8.51 5.41
C TYR A 274 -10.65 9.43 6.14
N HIS A 275 -10.19 10.18 7.15
CA HIS A 275 -11.05 11.13 7.86
C HIS A 275 -11.52 12.29 6.96
N LYS A 276 -10.66 12.82 6.09
CA LYS A 276 -11.04 13.87 5.12
C LYS A 276 -12.07 13.38 4.11
N LEU A 277 -12.04 12.10 3.73
CA LEU A 277 -12.97 11.50 2.77
C LEU A 277 -14.36 11.17 3.35
N LYS A 278 -14.58 11.35 4.65
CA LYS A 278 -15.87 11.07 5.31
C LYS A 278 -17.06 11.72 4.59
N GLY A 279 -16.91 12.97 4.13
CA GLY A 279 -17.94 13.68 3.38
C GLY A 279 -18.27 13.00 2.03
N VAL A 280 -17.23 12.60 1.30
CA VAL A 280 -17.35 11.89 0.02
C VAL A 280 -18.02 10.53 0.21
N THR A 281 -17.58 9.75 1.20
CA THR A 281 -18.19 8.45 1.52
C THR A 281 -19.67 8.59 1.86
N ASN A 282 -20.04 9.60 2.66
CA ASN A 282 -21.44 9.87 2.98
C ASN A 282 -22.25 10.30 1.76
N HIS A 283 -21.65 11.06 0.84
CA HIS A 283 -22.28 11.43 -0.42
C HIS A 283 -22.56 10.18 -1.27
N ILE A 284 -21.56 9.32 -1.47
CA ILE A 284 -21.68 8.06 -2.22
C ILE A 284 -22.82 7.20 -1.65
N LYS A 285 -22.88 7.00 -0.33
CA LYS A 285 -23.99 6.26 0.30
C LYS A 285 -25.36 6.84 -0.02
N LYS A 286 -25.49 8.18 0.05
CA LYS A 286 -26.75 8.87 -0.25
C LYS A 286 -27.16 8.70 -1.70
N GLN A 287 -26.21 8.71 -2.64
CA GLN A 287 -26.52 8.48 -4.05
C GLN A 287 -26.91 7.04 -4.31
N LEU A 288 -26.15 6.06 -3.78
CA LEU A 288 -26.49 4.64 -3.91
C LEU A 288 -27.92 4.31 -3.43
N ILE A 289 -28.44 4.99 -2.41
CA ILE A 289 -29.81 4.78 -1.93
C ILE A 289 -30.87 5.23 -2.95
N LYS A 290 -30.53 6.19 -3.82
CA LYS A 290 -31.44 6.81 -4.80
C LYS A 290 -31.39 6.19 -6.19
N GLU A 291 -30.41 5.34 -6.46
CA GLU A 291 -30.28 4.67 -7.75
C GLU A 291 -31.38 3.61 -7.90
N ASP A 292 -31.86 3.39 -9.12
CA ASP A 292 -32.91 2.40 -9.37
C ASP A 292 -32.39 0.96 -9.25
N VAL A 293 -31.13 0.76 -9.64
CA VAL A 293 -30.44 -0.54 -9.63
C VAL A 293 -29.07 -0.41 -8.98
N ILE A 294 -28.79 -1.25 -7.99
CA ILE A 294 -27.48 -1.38 -7.35
C ILE A 294 -26.98 -2.82 -7.41
N HIS A 295 -25.66 -3.00 -7.35
CA HIS A 295 -25.01 -4.30 -7.38
C HIS A 295 -24.34 -4.57 -6.03
N GLY A 296 -24.63 -5.71 -5.42
CA GLY A 296 -24.05 -6.14 -4.15
C GLY A 296 -23.14 -7.34 -4.31
N ASP A 297 -21.96 -7.27 -3.68
CA ASP A 297 -21.00 -8.38 -3.62
C ASP A 297 -20.22 -8.36 -2.31
N GLU A 298 -19.58 -9.48 -1.97
CA GLU A 298 -18.78 -9.64 -0.77
C GLU A 298 -17.53 -10.46 -1.04
N THR A 299 -16.38 -9.99 -0.55
CA THR A 299 -15.13 -10.74 -0.62
C THR A 299 -14.48 -10.90 0.75
N GLY A 300 -13.99 -12.12 1.00
CA GLY A 300 -13.15 -12.43 2.14
C GLY A 300 -11.84 -11.68 2.08
N ILE A 301 -11.43 -11.09 3.20
CA ILE A 301 -10.12 -10.48 3.37
C ILE A 301 -9.43 -11.07 4.58
N ASN A 302 -8.14 -11.40 4.44
CA ASN A 302 -7.34 -11.86 5.56
C ASN A 302 -6.76 -10.65 6.30
N VAL A 303 -7.14 -10.50 7.57
CA VAL A 303 -6.62 -9.46 8.46
C VAL A 303 -5.92 -10.16 9.62
N ASN A 304 -4.59 -10.17 9.60
CA ASN A 304 -3.74 -10.79 10.62
C ASN A 304 -4.14 -12.25 10.92
N GLY A 305 -4.41 -13.05 9.89
CA GLY A 305 -4.82 -14.45 10.03
C GLY A 305 -6.31 -14.67 10.27
N ARG A 306 -7.10 -13.61 10.47
CA ARG A 306 -8.57 -13.70 10.61
C ARG A 306 -9.24 -13.46 9.27
N ASN A 307 -10.22 -14.28 8.93
CA ASN A 307 -11.04 -14.07 7.74
C ASN A 307 -12.17 -13.07 8.07
N GLU A 308 -12.00 -11.84 7.62
CA GLU A 308 -12.96 -10.76 7.73
C GLU A 308 -13.57 -10.47 6.35
N GLN A 309 -14.48 -9.50 6.22
CA GLN A 309 -15.25 -9.31 4.99
C GLN A 309 -15.23 -7.87 4.51
N CYS A 310 -15.10 -7.72 3.19
CA CYS A 310 -15.31 -6.46 2.49
C CYS A 310 -16.62 -6.56 1.70
N HIS A 311 -17.60 -5.78 2.11
CA HIS A 311 -18.89 -5.64 1.46
C HIS A 311 -18.81 -4.54 0.41
N LEU A 312 -19.41 -4.77 -0.76
CA LEU A 312 -19.44 -3.85 -1.87
C LEU A 312 -20.88 -3.55 -2.25
N ILE A 313 -21.20 -2.27 -2.44
CA ILE A 313 -22.37 -1.83 -3.20
C ILE A 313 -21.91 -0.88 -4.31
N SER A 314 -22.36 -1.10 -5.53
CA SER A 314 -21.98 -0.25 -6.66
C SER A 314 -23.05 -0.04 -7.73
N THR A 315 -22.86 1.03 -8.48
CA THR A 315 -23.47 1.31 -9.79
C THR A 315 -22.36 1.67 -10.79
N LYS A 316 -22.73 2.07 -12.01
CA LYS A 316 -21.79 2.59 -13.01
C LYS A 316 -21.03 3.83 -12.52
N LYS A 317 -21.62 4.64 -11.62
CA LYS A 317 -21.06 5.92 -11.16
C LYS A 317 -20.51 5.87 -9.73
N TYR A 318 -21.09 5.03 -8.87
CA TYR A 318 -20.82 5.06 -7.43
C TYR A 318 -20.38 3.69 -6.94
N THR A 319 -19.30 3.65 -6.18
CA THR A 319 -18.78 2.41 -5.58
C THR A 319 -18.51 2.63 -4.11
N TYR A 320 -19.04 1.77 -3.26
CA TYR A 320 -18.83 1.82 -1.82
C TYR A 320 -18.34 0.48 -1.27
N TYR A 321 -17.11 0.49 -0.75
CA TYR A 321 -16.52 -0.61 -0.01
C TYR A 321 -16.71 -0.41 1.51
N PHE A 322 -17.07 -1.48 2.20
CA PHE A 322 -17.26 -1.49 3.64
C PHE A 322 -16.67 -2.74 4.27
N HIS A 323 -15.61 -2.53 5.05
CA HIS A 323 -14.98 -3.58 5.84
C HIS A 323 -15.77 -3.88 7.11
N HIS A 324 -15.91 -5.16 7.45
CA HIS A 324 -16.50 -5.63 8.69
C HIS A 324 -15.95 -7.00 9.11
N GLU A 325 -15.81 -7.24 10.42
CA GLU A 325 -15.31 -8.51 10.97
C GLU A 325 -16.26 -9.69 10.72
N SER A 326 -17.56 -9.42 10.62
CA SER A 326 -18.60 -10.43 10.34
C SER A 326 -19.07 -10.35 8.90
N ARG A 327 -19.44 -11.48 8.30
CA ARG A 327 -20.17 -11.53 7.02
C ARG A 327 -21.66 -11.26 7.24
N GLY A 328 -22.30 -10.60 6.28
CA GLY A 328 -23.76 -10.64 6.13
C GLY A 328 -24.60 -9.59 6.77
N PHE A 329 -25.82 -10.00 7.11
CA PHE A 329 -26.89 -9.08 7.52
C PHE A 329 -26.44 -8.07 8.58
N LYS A 330 -25.66 -8.51 9.59
CA LYS A 330 -25.08 -7.62 10.60
C LYS A 330 -24.18 -6.53 9.99
N ALA A 331 -23.28 -6.92 9.09
CA ALA A 331 -22.35 -6.01 8.43
C ALA A 331 -23.06 -5.09 7.44
N MET A 332 -23.93 -5.65 6.59
CA MET A 332 -24.70 -4.91 5.61
C MET A 332 -25.66 -3.89 6.25
N ASN A 333 -26.24 -4.20 7.42
CA ASN A 333 -26.99 -3.22 8.21
C ASN A 333 -26.10 -2.07 8.68
N LYS A 334 -24.91 -2.38 9.21
CA LYS A 334 -23.94 -1.38 9.67
C LYS A 334 -23.37 -0.53 8.52
N MET A 335 -23.25 -1.11 7.33
CA MET A 335 -22.88 -0.42 6.09
C MET A 335 -23.85 0.74 5.79
N GLY A 336 -25.14 0.55 6.07
CA GLY A 336 -26.14 1.61 6.13
C GLY A 336 -26.76 2.02 4.78
N VAL A 337 -26.54 1.24 3.72
CA VAL A 337 -27.16 1.44 2.40
C VAL A 337 -28.44 0.62 2.28
N LEU A 338 -28.33 -0.72 2.30
CA LEU A 338 -29.45 -1.65 2.09
C LEU A 338 -30.67 -1.46 3.01
N PRO A 339 -30.53 -1.12 4.31
CA PRO A 339 -31.70 -0.90 5.17
C PRO A 339 -32.65 0.20 4.65
N LYS A 340 -32.11 1.17 3.92
CA LYS A 340 -32.81 2.36 3.40
C LYS A 340 -33.14 2.24 1.91
N TYR A 341 -32.63 1.21 1.24
CA TYR A 341 -32.79 1.02 -0.19
C TYR A 341 -34.13 0.37 -0.53
N ARG A 342 -34.75 0.78 -1.63
CA ARG A 342 -36.06 0.28 -2.09
C ARG A 342 -36.14 -0.04 -3.59
N GLY A 343 -35.06 0.17 -4.35
CA GLY A 343 -34.98 -0.20 -5.76
C GLY A 343 -34.66 -1.69 -5.96
N ILE A 344 -33.98 -2.02 -7.06
CA ILE A 344 -33.56 -3.38 -7.41
C ILE A 344 -32.11 -3.60 -6.97
N ILE A 345 -31.82 -4.69 -6.26
CA ILE A 345 -30.45 -5.12 -5.97
C ILE A 345 -30.10 -6.37 -6.75
N VAL A 346 -29.01 -6.29 -7.51
CA VAL A 346 -28.38 -7.42 -8.21
C VAL A 346 -27.36 -8.07 -7.28
N HIS A 347 -27.49 -9.36 -6.97
CA HIS A 347 -26.54 -10.06 -6.08
C HIS A 347 -26.38 -11.56 -6.41
N ASP A 348 -25.43 -12.23 -5.74
CA ASP A 348 -25.02 -13.64 -5.91
C ASP A 348 -25.97 -14.68 -5.29
N PHE A 349 -27.26 -14.36 -5.15
CA PHE A 349 -28.27 -15.17 -4.47
C PHE A 349 -28.00 -15.49 -2.99
N TRP A 350 -27.07 -14.78 -2.35
CA TRP A 350 -26.80 -15.06 -0.94
C TRP A 350 -27.96 -14.66 -0.01
N LYS A 351 -28.38 -15.59 0.86
CA LYS A 351 -29.59 -15.49 1.69
C LYS A 351 -29.69 -14.24 2.57
N SER A 352 -28.57 -13.60 2.93
CA SER A 352 -28.63 -12.38 3.75
C SER A 352 -29.21 -11.18 3.00
N TYR A 353 -29.09 -11.14 1.67
CA TYR A 353 -29.71 -10.07 0.86
C TYR A 353 -31.22 -10.16 0.89
N LEU A 354 -31.79 -11.37 0.84
CA LEU A 354 -33.24 -11.63 0.81
C LEU A 354 -33.99 -11.17 2.08
N LYS A 355 -33.27 -10.63 3.08
CA LYS A 355 -33.86 -10.04 4.30
C LYS A 355 -34.27 -8.59 4.12
N TYR A 356 -33.85 -7.93 3.05
CA TYR A 356 -34.15 -6.52 2.80
C TYR A 356 -35.43 -6.37 1.98
N LYS A 357 -36.17 -5.28 2.24
CA LYS A 357 -37.42 -4.95 1.55
C LYS A 357 -37.12 -4.16 0.26
N CYS A 358 -36.57 -4.85 -0.73
CA CYS A 358 -36.25 -4.33 -2.06
C CYS A 358 -36.54 -5.40 -3.11
N GLU A 359 -36.51 -5.03 -4.38
CA GLU A 359 -36.57 -6.02 -5.45
C GLU A 359 -35.20 -6.69 -5.62
N HIS A 360 -35.21 -7.97 -5.98
CA HIS A 360 -34.01 -8.80 -6.05
C HIS A 360 -33.81 -9.32 -7.47
N ALA A 361 -32.66 -9.01 -8.05
CA ALA A 361 -32.18 -9.58 -9.28
C ALA A 361 -30.96 -10.47 -9.01
N LEU A 362 -30.80 -11.56 -9.75
CA LEU A 362 -29.66 -12.45 -9.59
C LEU A 362 -28.57 -12.08 -10.58
N CYS A 363 -27.33 -12.11 -10.12
CA CYS A 363 -26.19 -11.75 -10.93
C CYS A 363 -25.91 -12.83 -11.98
N ASN A 364 -26.18 -12.54 -13.26
CA ASN A 364 -25.93 -13.46 -14.38
C ASN A 364 -24.48 -13.96 -14.44
N VAL A 365 -23.49 -13.13 -14.06
CA VAL A 365 -22.09 -13.55 -14.01
C VAL A 365 -21.86 -14.67 -12.98
N HIS A 366 -22.57 -14.63 -11.85
CA HIS A 366 -22.49 -15.70 -10.85
C HIS A 366 -23.19 -16.98 -11.34
N ILE A 367 -24.35 -16.83 -12.00
CA ILE A 367 -25.07 -17.96 -12.60
C ILE A 367 -24.21 -18.63 -13.69
N GLN A 368 -23.60 -17.85 -14.58
CA GLN A 368 -22.69 -18.37 -15.62
C GLN A 368 -21.52 -19.15 -15.02
N ARG A 369 -20.86 -18.61 -13.98
CA ARG A 369 -19.79 -19.35 -13.28
C ARG A 369 -20.27 -20.68 -12.71
N GLU A 370 -21.49 -20.73 -12.19
CA GLU A 370 -22.07 -21.99 -11.69
C GLU A 370 -22.36 -22.98 -12.81
N LEU A 371 -22.98 -22.53 -13.91
CA LEU A 371 -23.26 -23.34 -15.09
C LEU A 371 -21.97 -23.88 -15.72
N ASP A 372 -20.94 -23.04 -15.87
CA ASP A 372 -19.62 -23.44 -16.35
C ASP A 372 -19.00 -24.53 -15.47
N ASN A 373 -19.13 -24.40 -14.14
CA ASN A 373 -18.62 -25.39 -13.20
C ASN A 373 -19.37 -26.72 -13.32
N ILE A 374 -20.70 -26.68 -13.51
CA ILE A 374 -21.52 -27.87 -13.70
C ILE A 374 -21.10 -28.59 -14.98
N PHE A 375 -20.97 -27.85 -16.09
CA PHE A 375 -20.52 -28.41 -17.36
C PHE A 375 -19.10 -29.00 -17.24
N LYS A 376 -18.15 -28.27 -16.65
CA LYS A 376 -16.75 -28.73 -16.51
C LYS A 376 -16.62 -29.99 -15.66
N LYS A 377 -17.30 -30.05 -14.52
CA LYS A 377 -17.19 -31.16 -13.55
C LYS A 377 -18.06 -32.36 -13.88
N HIS A 378 -19.31 -32.11 -14.25
CA HIS A 378 -20.33 -33.15 -14.37
C HIS A 378 -20.72 -33.44 -15.83
N LYS A 379 -20.11 -32.73 -16.80
CA LYS A 379 -20.30 -32.93 -18.25
C LYS A 379 -21.78 -32.89 -18.68
N GLN A 380 -22.55 -32.02 -18.03
CA GLN A 380 -23.97 -31.85 -18.29
C GLN A 380 -24.18 -30.82 -19.41
N GLU A 381 -24.60 -31.26 -20.59
CA GLU A 381 -24.77 -30.38 -21.77
C GLU A 381 -25.84 -29.29 -21.54
N TRP A 382 -26.92 -29.58 -20.80
CA TRP A 382 -27.96 -28.59 -20.49
C TRP A 382 -27.39 -27.35 -19.78
N ALA A 383 -26.32 -27.49 -18.98
CA ALA A 383 -25.72 -26.37 -18.28
C ALA A 383 -25.02 -25.42 -19.26
N LYS A 384 -24.44 -25.97 -20.34
CA LYS A 384 -23.84 -25.19 -21.42
C LYS A 384 -24.92 -24.49 -22.24
N GLU A 385 -25.99 -25.19 -22.62
CA GLU A 385 -27.13 -24.61 -23.36
C GLU A 385 -27.75 -23.41 -22.62
N ILE A 386 -27.96 -23.51 -21.31
CA ILE A 386 -28.45 -22.39 -20.50
C ILE A 386 -27.42 -21.26 -20.41
N SER A 387 -26.13 -21.59 -20.32
CA SER A 387 -25.05 -20.58 -20.29
C SER A 387 -25.04 -19.76 -21.58
N ASP A 388 -25.11 -20.45 -22.73
CA ASP A 388 -25.15 -19.84 -24.06
C ASP A 388 -26.40 -18.95 -24.22
N LEU A 389 -27.57 -19.42 -23.80
CA LEU A 389 -28.80 -18.62 -23.79
C LEU A 389 -28.67 -17.34 -22.94
N LEU A 390 -28.04 -17.42 -21.76
CA LEU A 390 -27.81 -16.25 -20.93
C LEU A 390 -26.86 -15.23 -21.60
N TYR A 391 -25.86 -15.70 -22.33
CA TYR A 391 -25.00 -14.83 -23.13
C TYR A 391 -25.77 -14.16 -24.27
N GLU A 392 -26.62 -14.91 -24.99
CA GLU A 392 -27.45 -14.37 -26.07
C GLU A 392 -28.37 -13.26 -25.57
N ILE A 393 -29.07 -13.49 -24.45
CA ILE A 393 -29.94 -12.49 -23.81
C ILE A 393 -29.13 -11.22 -23.46
N GLY A 394 -27.93 -11.39 -22.88
CA GLY A 394 -27.05 -10.28 -22.54
C GLY A 394 -26.60 -9.46 -23.76
N LEU A 395 -26.25 -10.13 -24.86
CA LEU A 395 -25.84 -9.50 -26.12
C LEU A 395 -26.98 -8.72 -26.78
N THR A 396 -28.21 -9.26 -26.76
CA THR A 396 -29.38 -8.57 -27.30
C THR A 396 -29.69 -7.26 -26.57
N HIS A 397 -29.50 -7.18 -25.25
CA HIS A 397 -29.67 -5.93 -24.50
C HIS A 397 -28.60 -4.88 -24.80
N LEU A 398 -27.33 -5.28 -24.89
CA LEU A 398 -26.23 -4.36 -25.23
C LEU A 398 -26.40 -3.75 -26.63
N ASN A 399 -26.89 -4.54 -27.59
CA ASN A 399 -27.18 -4.04 -28.93
C ASN A 399 -28.39 -3.09 -28.94
N ALA A 400 -29.43 -3.35 -28.13
CA ALA A 400 -30.59 -2.46 -28.02
C ALA A 400 -30.24 -1.09 -27.39
N GLU A 401 -29.36 -1.03 -26.39
CA GLU A 401 -28.89 0.24 -25.80
C GLU A 401 -28.02 1.05 -26.78
N ASN A 402 -27.22 0.38 -27.62
CA ASN A 402 -26.45 1.04 -28.67
C ASN A 402 -27.32 1.60 -29.80
N PHE A 403 -28.47 0.99 -30.10
CA PHE A 403 -29.44 1.53 -31.06
C PHE A 403 -30.19 2.76 -30.50
N MET A 404 -30.57 2.77 -29.22
CA MET A 404 -31.23 3.94 -28.61
C MET A 404 -30.30 5.15 -28.36
N SER A 405 -28.99 4.95 -28.37
CA SER A 405 -28.01 6.05 -28.20
C SER A 405 -27.55 6.67 -29.52
N LEU A 406 -28.05 6.17 -30.66
CA LEU A 406 -27.84 6.74 -32.00
C LEU A 406 -29.02 7.59 -32.51
N GLU A 407 -30.11 7.68 -31.76
CA GLU A 407 -31.32 8.48 -32.11
C GLU A 407 -31.58 9.69 -31.18
N ILE A 408 -30.53 10.33 -30.64
CA ILE A 408 -30.63 11.69 -30.06
C ILE A 408 -29.55 12.60 -30.62
#